data_AF-A0A2T0TXL5-F1
#
_entry.id   AF-A0A2T0TXL5-F1
#
_cell.length_a   1.000
_cell.length_b   1.000
_cell.length_c   1.000
_cell.angle_alpha   90.00
_cell.angle_beta   90.00
_cell.angle_gamma   90.00
#
_symmetry.space_group_name_H-M   'P 1'
#
loop_
_entity.id
_entity.type
_entity.pdbx_description
1 polymer ?
#
loop_
_entity_poly.entity_id
_entity_poly.type
_entity_poly.pdbx_seq_one_letter_code
_entity_poly.pdbx_strand_id
1 'polypeptide(L)'
;MIDTVHFRIHDLQKNAKLKHQLSTTDKKGSTTAEISQSTLESLQGDKIRVHLFHDSGNILPLVRRSNLNIPSSHYSVSYVIHEIRDYIEFNVAIPKYEWGTNILQYIPYYDQSPQAMFNLLRSFFFKFFKNFTCDPDTADIEIVRLDMCYNQFFVDKNQALTYLNCQKELAVKYARSSKNNYRTYETSLFYQTRRYTFKIYHKGTEFTANDKKELAKHKVTNLSIPKLQYEADRILRYEMTFRPSYFDYVLKNDIVFKEGKKSSYTDVFTRMLRHNNVTASKVIDSFKRKQLSFYLKSLWDVPVSDLNQYIENHQATFNNDLFFCMYERFWKKVQDYQLNIPMTPYDVLAKINEHNGFVDTKNQFAAKKQKQSPKEHNRLLILAMLSQYMDVENLKKYLPKSSFFRMKAELNKLGINMYNNNHTIPAPPTDYLEYKYIFGNKFNLTLK
;
A
#
# COMPACT_ATOMS: atom_id res chain seq x y z
N MET A 1 8.99 -2.58 3.99
CA MET A 1 7.86 -1.69 3.75
C MET A 1 6.64 -2.56 3.65
N ILE A 2 6.14 -2.97 4.82
CA ILE A 2 4.83 -3.57 5.01
C ILE A 2 4.45 -3.18 6.43
N ASP A 3 3.30 -2.54 6.62
CA ASP A 3 2.87 -2.07 7.93
C ASP A 3 1.80 -3.00 8.49
N THR A 4 0.70 -3.14 7.76
CA THR A 4 -0.46 -3.91 8.19
C THR A 4 -0.90 -4.82 7.06
N VAL A 5 -1.26 -6.06 7.40
CA VAL A 5 -1.92 -6.99 6.48
C VAL A 5 -3.25 -7.44 7.11
N HIS A 6 -4.29 -7.40 6.28
CA HIS A 6 -5.62 -7.87 6.62
C HIS A 6 -5.93 -9.03 5.68
N PHE A 7 -6.14 -10.21 6.24
CA PHE A 7 -6.36 -11.42 5.46
C PHE A 7 -7.45 -12.29 6.08
N ARG A 8 -7.98 -13.22 5.28
CA ARG A 8 -8.97 -14.21 5.67
C ARG A 8 -8.48 -15.60 5.39
N ILE A 9 -8.93 -16.56 6.18
CA ILE A 9 -8.75 -17.99 5.97
C ILE A 9 -10.13 -18.57 5.78
N HIS A 10 -10.41 -19.02 4.56
CA HIS A 10 -11.71 -19.60 4.17
C HIS A 10 -11.77 -21.09 4.51
N ASP A 11 -12.95 -21.69 4.35
CA ASP A 11 -13.20 -23.11 4.64
C ASP A 11 -12.91 -23.45 6.11
N LEU A 12 -13.85 -23.08 6.98
CA LEU A 12 -13.74 -23.34 8.42
C LEU A 12 -13.78 -24.83 8.75
N GLN A 13 -14.33 -25.66 7.87
CA GLN A 13 -14.35 -27.11 8.05
C GLN A 13 -12.94 -27.67 7.86
N LYS A 14 -12.26 -27.30 6.77
CA LYS A 14 -10.85 -27.65 6.53
C LYS A 14 -9.94 -27.06 7.61
N ASN A 15 -10.23 -25.84 8.06
CA ASN A 15 -9.47 -25.13 9.07
C ASN A 15 -10.04 -25.26 10.51
N ALA A 16 -10.72 -26.38 10.81
CA ALA A 16 -11.43 -26.58 12.09
C ALA A 16 -10.50 -26.55 13.32
N LYS A 17 -9.26 -27.03 13.20
CA LYS A 17 -8.27 -26.99 14.30
C LYS A 17 -7.91 -25.55 14.68
N LEU A 18 -7.67 -24.69 13.68
CA LEU A 18 -7.41 -23.26 13.89
C LEU A 18 -8.63 -22.58 14.53
N LYS A 19 -9.83 -22.82 13.97
CA LYS A 19 -11.09 -22.30 14.53
C LYS A 19 -11.26 -22.70 15.99
N HIS A 20 -11.01 -23.97 16.33
CA HIS A 20 -11.12 -24.48 17.69
C HIS A 20 -10.11 -23.80 18.63
N GLN A 21 -8.83 -23.73 18.24
CA GLN A 21 -7.78 -23.05 19.03
C GLN A 21 -8.15 -21.59 19.33
N LEU A 22 -8.64 -20.86 18.32
CA LEU A 22 -9.08 -19.46 18.50
C LEU A 22 -10.34 -19.35 19.36
N SER A 23 -11.24 -20.33 19.30
CA SER A 23 -12.47 -20.33 20.09
C SER A 23 -12.23 -20.64 21.57
N THR A 24 -11.21 -21.41 21.91
CA THR A 24 -10.88 -21.79 23.30
C THR A 24 -10.06 -20.73 24.03
N THR A 25 -9.44 -19.80 23.31
CA THR A 25 -8.59 -18.75 23.89
C THR A 25 -9.42 -17.61 24.53
N ASP A 26 -10.72 -17.55 24.25
CA ASP A 26 -11.61 -16.52 24.77
C ASP A 26 -12.10 -16.78 26.19
N LYS A 27 -12.06 -15.74 27.03
CA LYS A 27 -12.55 -15.78 28.41
C LYS A 27 -14.07 -16.00 28.45
N LYS A 28 -14.48 -16.93 29.33
CA LYS A 28 -15.88 -17.26 29.69
C LYS A 28 -16.63 -15.98 30.12
N GLY A 29 -17.62 -15.54 29.34
CA GLY A 29 -18.40 -14.35 29.70
C GLY A 29 -19.63 -14.01 28.87
N SER A 30 -19.98 -14.77 27.81
CA SER A 30 -21.22 -14.52 27.06
C SER A 30 -22.22 -15.66 27.19
N THR A 31 -23.47 -15.29 27.44
CA THR A 31 -24.63 -16.18 27.36
C THR A 31 -24.96 -16.38 25.89
N THR A 32 -24.66 -17.55 25.33
CA THR A 32 -24.93 -17.88 23.93
C THR A 32 -26.17 -18.74 23.81
N ALA A 33 -27.13 -18.35 22.96
CA ALA A 33 -28.23 -19.20 22.53
C ALA A 33 -27.86 -19.94 21.23
N GLU A 34 -28.25 -21.20 21.13
CA GLU A 34 -28.12 -22.01 19.91
C GLU A 34 -29.50 -22.09 19.24
N ILE A 35 -29.62 -21.66 17.99
CA ILE A 35 -30.87 -21.78 17.23
C ILE A 35 -30.72 -22.87 16.17
N SER A 36 -31.76 -23.70 16.05
CA SER A 36 -31.93 -24.73 15.01
C SER A 36 -31.96 -24.08 13.62
N GLN A 37 -31.24 -24.70 12.69
CA GLN A 37 -30.96 -24.16 11.36
C GLN A 37 -32.18 -24.05 10.42
N SER A 38 -33.35 -24.53 10.82
CA SER A 38 -34.57 -24.53 9.99
C SER A 38 -35.12 -23.14 9.63
N THR A 39 -34.48 -22.04 10.05
CA THR A 39 -34.86 -20.66 9.73
C THR A 39 -33.88 -19.94 8.78
N LEU A 40 -32.73 -20.54 8.44
CA LEU A 40 -31.69 -19.93 7.60
C LEU A 40 -31.15 -20.97 6.60
N GLU A 41 -31.72 -20.97 5.39
CA GLU A 41 -31.31 -21.83 4.29
C GLU A 41 -29.83 -21.61 3.92
N SER A 42 -29.06 -22.70 3.71
CA SER A 42 -27.76 -22.80 2.98
C SER A 42 -26.43 -23.08 3.71
N LEU A 43 -26.38 -23.71 4.90
CA LEU A 43 -25.10 -24.24 5.42
C LEU A 43 -25.24 -25.70 5.89
N GLN A 44 -24.24 -26.56 5.68
CA GLN A 44 -24.20 -27.91 6.25
C GLN A 44 -23.51 -27.85 7.62
N GLY A 45 -24.27 -27.76 8.71
CA GLY A 45 -23.76 -27.81 10.09
C GLY A 45 -24.79 -27.43 11.15
N ASP A 46 -25.02 -28.31 12.12
CA ASP A 46 -26.28 -28.43 12.88
C ASP A 46 -26.75 -27.26 13.76
N LYS A 47 -25.91 -26.28 14.14
CA LYS A 47 -26.35 -25.16 15.01
C LYS A 47 -25.49 -23.92 14.81
N ILE A 48 -26.12 -22.75 14.62
CA ILE A 48 -25.44 -21.44 14.54
C ILE A 48 -25.74 -20.66 15.82
N ARG A 49 -24.71 -20.04 16.40
CA ARG A 49 -24.89 -19.13 17.54
C ARG A 49 -25.33 -17.76 17.03
N VAL A 50 -26.39 -17.23 17.62
CA VAL A 50 -26.99 -15.95 17.20
C VAL A 50 -27.35 -15.10 18.42
N HIS A 51 -27.35 -13.79 18.23
CA HIS A 51 -28.00 -12.84 19.13
C HIS A 51 -29.46 -12.70 18.69
N LEU A 52 -30.39 -13.07 19.58
CA LEU A 52 -31.80 -12.82 19.42
C LEU A 52 -32.15 -11.51 20.15
N PHE A 53 -32.62 -10.52 19.41
CA PHE A 53 -33.13 -9.27 19.97
C PHE A 53 -34.62 -9.44 20.28
N HIS A 54 -34.98 -9.56 21.56
CA HIS A 54 -36.35 -9.84 22.00
C HIS A 54 -37.36 -8.73 21.66
N ASP A 55 -36.89 -7.51 21.46
CA ASP A 55 -37.68 -6.32 21.13
C ASP A 55 -38.04 -6.24 19.63
N SER A 56 -37.14 -6.69 18.76
CA SER A 56 -37.25 -6.56 17.31
C SER A 56 -37.43 -7.88 16.57
N GLY A 57 -37.26 -9.02 17.25
CA GLY A 57 -37.24 -10.35 16.63
C GLY A 57 -36.02 -10.57 15.72
N ASN A 58 -35.11 -9.60 15.63
CA ASN A 58 -33.94 -9.69 14.75
C ASN A 58 -32.97 -10.75 15.27
N ILE A 59 -32.52 -11.60 14.35
CA ILE A 59 -31.53 -12.63 14.60
C ILE A 59 -30.24 -12.18 13.93
N LEU A 60 -29.23 -11.81 14.73
CA LEU A 60 -27.91 -11.48 14.20
C LEU A 60 -26.93 -12.64 14.44
N PRO A 61 -26.17 -13.07 13.41
CA PRO A 61 -25.12 -14.06 13.57
C PRO A 61 -24.10 -13.60 14.59
N LEU A 62 -23.70 -14.48 15.52
CA LEU A 62 -22.67 -14.16 16.48
C LEU A 62 -21.31 -14.06 15.77
N VAL A 63 -20.92 -12.84 15.41
CA VAL A 63 -19.56 -12.56 14.92
C VAL A 63 -18.62 -12.50 16.12
N ARG A 64 -17.76 -13.50 16.27
CA ARG A 64 -16.81 -13.55 17.40
C ARG A 64 -15.60 -12.69 17.09
N ARG A 65 -15.50 -11.53 17.73
CA ARG A 65 -14.31 -10.66 17.66
C ARG A 65 -13.49 -10.84 18.92
N SER A 66 -12.20 -11.11 18.76
CA SER A 66 -11.30 -11.18 19.90
C SER A 66 -9.88 -10.74 19.54
N ASN A 67 -9.03 -10.74 20.55
CA ASN A 67 -7.65 -10.31 20.56
C ASN A 67 -6.80 -11.48 21.06
N LEU A 68 -5.97 -12.03 20.18
CA LEU A 68 -5.06 -13.11 20.49
C LEU A 68 -3.76 -12.53 21.07
N ASN A 69 -3.47 -12.84 22.33
CA ASN A 69 -2.15 -12.57 22.92
C ASN A 69 -1.20 -13.69 22.50
N ILE A 70 -0.28 -13.37 21.58
CA ILE A 70 0.72 -14.33 21.12
C ILE A 70 1.96 -14.17 22.01
N PRO A 71 2.50 -15.24 22.63
CA PRO A 71 3.63 -15.12 23.56
C PRO A 71 4.87 -14.41 22.99
N SER A 72 5.07 -14.47 21.67
CA SER A 72 6.18 -13.82 20.98
C SER A 72 5.94 -12.34 20.64
N SER A 73 4.75 -11.79 20.90
CA SER A 73 4.37 -10.42 20.57
C SER A 73 3.91 -9.66 21.81
N HIS A 74 4.29 -8.39 21.91
CA HIS A 74 3.81 -7.50 22.97
C HIS A 74 2.41 -6.93 22.71
N TYR A 75 1.89 -7.13 21.49
CA TYR A 75 0.56 -6.69 21.09
C TYR A 75 -0.33 -7.87 20.76
N SER A 76 -1.62 -7.71 21.08
CA SER A 76 -2.64 -8.66 20.66
C SER A 76 -2.93 -8.55 19.17
N VAL A 77 -3.13 -9.69 18.52
CA VAL A 77 -3.59 -9.76 17.14
C VAL A 77 -5.11 -9.81 17.12
N SER A 78 -5.75 -8.87 16.42
CA SER A 78 -7.20 -8.88 16.28
C SER A 78 -7.62 -9.93 15.26
N TYR A 79 -8.58 -10.77 15.64
CA TYR A 79 -9.20 -11.74 14.75
C TYR A 79 -10.72 -11.79 14.90
N VAL A 80 -11.38 -12.26 13.85
CA VAL A 80 -12.83 -12.41 13.79
C VAL A 80 -13.21 -13.73 13.15
N ILE A 81 -14.03 -14.54 13.82
CA ILE A 81 -14.59 -15.77 13.22
C ILE A 81 -15.98 -15.46 12.67
N HIS A 82 -16.16 -15.65 11.37
CA HIS A 82 -17.42 -15.49 10.66
C HIS A 82 -17.96 -16.85 10.21
N GLU A 83 -18.78 -17.48 11.05
CA GLU A 83 -19.31 -18.83 10.77
C GLU A 83 -20.23 -18.87 9.54
N ILE A 84 -21.04 -17.82 9.32
CA ILE A 84 -21.95 -17.79 8.15
C ILE A 84 -21.23 -17.55 6.83
N ARG A 85 -20.18 -16.72 6.86
CA ARG A 85 -19.41 -16.41 5.65
C ARG A 85 -18.22 -17.37 5.46
N ASP A 86 -18.11 -18.35 6.33
CA ASP A 86 -17.13 -19.42 6.30
C ASP A 86 -15.66 -18.94 6.25
N TYR A 87 -15.28 -18.00 7.13
CA TYR A 87 -13.88 -17.61 7.26
C TYR A 87 -13.46 -17.11 8.65
N ILE A 88 -12.14 -17.10 8.86
CA ILE A 88 -11.45 -16.42 9.97
C ILE A 88 -10.72 -15.21 9.40
N GLU A 89 -10.98 -14.04 9.94
CA GLU A 89 -10.37 -12.78 9.50
C GLU A 89 -9.31 -12.33 10.52
N PHE A 90 -8.12 -11.93 10.04
CA PHE A 90 -7.02 -11.42 10.86
C PHE A 90 -6.62 -10.02 10.41
N ASN A 91 -6.36 -9.13 11.36
CA ASN A 91 -5.78 -7.81 11.10
C ASN A 91 -4.48 -7.66 11.91
N VAL A 92 -3.35 -7.67 11.22
CA VAL A 92 -2.02 -7.74 11.84
C VAL A 92 -1.16 -6.55 11.42
N ALA A 93 -0.78 -5.71 12.40
CA ALA A 93 0.29 -4.75 12.23
C ALA A 93 1.64 -5.46 12.39
N ILE A 94 2.28 -5.81 11.27
CA ILE A 94 3.46 -6.68 11.23
C ILE A 94 4.61 -6.13 12.09
N PRO A 95 4.98 -4.84 12.04
CA PRO A 95 6.05 -4.32 12.91
C PRO A 95 5.74 -4.47 14.41
N LYS A 96 4.47 -4.28 14.82
CA LYS A 96 4.07 -4.48 16.23
C LYS A 96 4.16 -5.94 16.63
N TYR A 97 3.78 -6.84 15.74
CA TYR A 97 3.86 -8.28 15.97
C TYR A 97 5.31 -8.78 16.05
N GLU A 98 6.16 -8.34 15.12
CA GLU A 98 7.55 -8.79 15.02
C GLU A 98 8.47 -8.15 16.08
N TRP A 99 8.24 -6.87 16.39
CA TRP A 99 9.19 -6.07 17.18
C TRP A 99 8.57 -5.37 18.37
N GLY A 100 7.26 -5.51 18.60
CA GLY A 100 6.60 -4.82 19.70
C GLY A 100 6.56 -3.31 19.55
N THR A 101 6.71 -2.76 18.33
CA THR A 101 6.52 -1.33 18.08
C THR A 101 6.21 -1.08 16.60
N ASN A 102 5.40 -0.08 16.32
CA ASN A 102 5.16 0.36 14.95
C ASN A 102 6.12 1.47 14.50
N ILE A 103 7.07 1.92 15.34
CA ILE A 103 8.06 2.92 14.92
C ILE A 103 9.00 2.32 13.88
N LEU A 104 9.37 1.05 14.08
CA LEU A 104 10.15 0.26 13.13
C LEU A 104 9.30 -0.09 11.89
N GLN A 105 9.94 -0.35 10.75
CA GLN A 105 9.32 -0.73 9.48
C GLN A 105 9.76 -2.12 9.01
N TYR A 106 8.81 -3.00 8.72
CA TYR A 106 9.09 -4.37 8.27
C TYR A 106 9.67 -4.39 6.85
N ILE A 107 10.99 -4.22 6.73
CA ILE A 107 11.75 -4.07 5.47
C ILE A 107 12.83 -5.18 5.35
N PRO A 108 13.20 -5.60 4.13
CA PRO A 108 14.39 -6.39 3.90
C PRO A 108 15.65 -5.53 4.14
N TYR A 109 16.65 -6.13 4.79
CA TYR A 109 17.85 -5.38 5.20
C TYR A 109 18.85 -5.16 4.06
N TYR A 110 18.94 -6.05 3.08
CA TYR A 110 19.96 -5.96 2.02
C TYR A 110 19.39 -5.59 0.66
N ASP A 111 18.22 -6.13 0.30
CA ASP A 111 17.62 -5.94 -1.03
C ASP A 111 16.31 -5.15 -0.93
N GLN A 112 16.28 -3.94 -1.49
CA GLN A 112 15.07 -3.09 -1.52
C GLN A 112 14.14 -3.41 -2.69
N SER A 113 14.43 -4.44 -3.47
CA SER A 113 13.63 -4.81 -4.64
C SER A 113 12.19 -5.16 -4.24
N PRO A 114 11.21 -4.92 -5.13
CA PRO A 114 9.84 -5.36 -4.91
C PRO A 114 9.74 -6.87 -4.67
N GLN A 115 10.59 -7.65 -5.33
CA GLN A 115 10.65 -9.10 -5.17
C GLN A 115 11.09 -9.53 -3.77
N ALA A 116 12.15 -8.94 -3.22
CA ALA A 116 12.58 -9.21 -1.85
C ALA A 116 11.51 -8.80 -0.84
N MET A 117 10.83 -7.69 -1.07
CA MET A 117 9.71 -7.26 -0.23
C MET A 117 8.52 -8.25 -0.27
N PHE A 118 8.19 -8.76 -1.46
CA PHE A 118 7.14 -9.76 -1.61
C PHE A 118 7.51 -11.09 -0.95
N ASN A 119 8.76 -11.52 -1.09
CA ASN A 119 9.28 -12.72 -0.39
C ASN A 119 9.24 -12.54 1.13
N LEU A 120 9.51 -11.34 1.63
CA LEU A 120 9.40 -11.00 3.05
C LEU A 120 7.93 -11.07 3.54
N LEU A 121 6.96 -10.59 2.74
CA LEU A 121 5.52 -10.75 3.03
C LEU A 121 5.13 -12.24 3.10
N ARG A 122 5.58 -13.05 2.14
CA ARG A 122 5.29 -14.49 2.13
C ARG A 122 5.89 -15.19 3.35
N SER A 123 7.14 -14.86 3.69
CA SER A 123 7.84 -15.40 4.87
C SER A 123 7.12 -15.06 6.17
N PHE A 124 6.51 -13.87 6.25
CA PHE A 124 5.68 -13.50 7.40
C PHE A 124 4.52 -14.48 7.60
N PHE A 125 3.78 -14.88 6.55
CA PHE A 125 2.68 -15.84 6.69
C PHE A 125 3.14 -17.18 7.26
N PHE A 126 4.23 -17.75 6.73
CA PHE A 126 4.81 -18.99 7.26
C PHE A 126 5.20 -18.86 8.74
N LYS A 127 5.85 -17.76 9.12
CA LYS A 127 6.24 -17.50 10.51
C LYS A 127 5.04 -17.27 11.42
N PHE A 128 4.03 -16.55 10.93
CA PHE A 128 2.81 -16.25 11.65
C PHE A 128 2.06 -17.54 11.99
N PHE A 129 1.86 -18.43 11.00
CA PHE A 129 1.12 -19.67 11.20
C PHE A 129 1.87 -20.74 12.00
N LYS A 130 3.21 -20.66 12.08
CA LYS A 130 4.01 -21.52 12.97
C LYS A 130 3.62 -21.40 14.46
N ASN A 131 2.99 -20.29 14.87
CA ASN A 131 2.48 -20.11 16.24
C ASN A 131 1.13 -20.80 16.50
N PHE A 132 0.55 -21.46 15.49
CA PHE A 132 -0.73 -22.14 15.58
C PHE A 132 -0.55 -23.65 15.44
N THR A 133 -1.57 -24.40 15.85
CA THR A 133 -1.57 -25.87 15.81
C THR A 133 -1.70 -26.47 14.41
N CYS A 134 -2.03 -25.65 13.41
CA CYS A 134 -2.09 -26.04 12.01
C CYS A 134 -1.70 -24.87 11.10
N ASP A 135 -1.08 -25.20 9.97
CA ASP A 135 -0.77 -24.27 8.90
C ASP A 135 -1.90 -24.33 7.86
N PRO A 136 -2.62 -23.22 7.59
CA PRO A 136 -3.66 -23.19 6.57
C PRO A 136 -3.06 -23.40 5.17
N ASP A 137 -3.86 -23.96 4.26
CA ASP A 137 -3.46 -23.99 2.86
C ASP A 137 -3.40 -22.56 2.30
N THR A 138 -2.34 -22.24 1.57
CA THR A 138 -2.21 -20.97 0.85
C THR A 138 -3.37 -20.67 -0.10
N ALA A 139 -4.05 -21.71 -0.60
CA ALA A 139 -5.25 -21.55 -1.41
C ALA A 139 -6.47 -21.03 -0.62
N ASP A 140 -6.46 -21.15 0.71
CA ASP A 140 -7.54 -20.68 1.59
C ASP A 140 -7.29 -19.26 2.12
N ILE A 141 -6.08 -18.72 1.91
CA ILE A 141 -5.66 -17.42 2.46
C ILE A 141 -5.95 -16.30 1.46
N GLU A 142 -6.98 -15.50 1.73
CA GLU A 142 -7.35 -14.29 0.97
C GLU A 142 -6.70 -13.03 1.58
N ILE A 143 -5.97 -12.26 0.78
CA ILE A 143 -5.49 -10.91 1.12
C ILE A 143 -6.62 -9.90 0.87
N VAL A 144 -7.13 -9.31 1.96
CA VAL A 144 -8.21 -8.31 1.93
C VAL A 144 -7.65 -6.89 1.87
N ARG A 145 -6.56 -6.62 2.58
CA ARG A 145 -5.90 -5.31 2.58
C ARG A 145 -4.42 -5.45 2.85
N LEU A 146 -3.66 -4.56 2.22
CA LEU A 146 -2.23 -4.42 2.47
C LEU A 146 -1.87 -2.95 2.65
N ASP A 147 -1.20 -2.63 3.74
CA ASP A 147 -0.66 -1.31 4.01
C ASP A 147 0.86 -1.32 3.80
N MET A 148 1.34 -0.43 2.94
CA MET A 148 2.77 -0.16 2.75
C MET A 148 3.13 1.12 3.48
N CYS A 149 4.31 1.16 4.12
CA CYS A 149 4.79 2.34 4.82
C CYS A 149 6.26 2.66 4.58
N TYR A 150 6.58 3.95 4.57
CA TYR A 150 7.93 4.51 4.49
C TYR A 150 8.14 5.52 5.63
N ASN A 151 9.18 5.35 6.45
CA ASN A 151 9.59 6.37 7.42
C ASN A 151 10.67 7.23 6.77
N GLN A 152 10.39 8.52 6.69
CA GLN A 152 11.38 9.53 6.35
C GLN A 152 11.87 10.19 7.64
N PHE A 153 13.18 10.30 7.79
CA PHE A 153 13.81 10.84 8.98
C PHE A 153 14.24 12.28 8.78
N PHE A 154 14.23 13.01 9.88
CA PHE A 154 14.62 14.41 9.98
C PHE A 154 15.61 14.58 11.14
N VAL A 155 16.27 15.73 11.20
CA VAL A 155 17.18 16.05 12.30
C VAL A 155 16.40 16.12 13.61
N ASP A 156 15.26 16.79 13.61
CA ASP A 156 14.40 16.96 14.78
C ASP A 156 12.91 17.05 14.41
N LYS A 157 12.07 17.17 15.44
CA LYS A 157 10.61 17.32 15.35
C LYS A 157 10.16 18.56 14.61
N ASN A 158 10.84 19.68 14.82
CA ASN A 158 10.46 20.94 14.21
C ASN A 158 10.70 20.89 12.71
N GLN A 159 11.79 20.27 12.27
CA GLN A 159 12.07 20.04 10.86
C GLN A 159 11.03 19.11 10.23
N ALA A 160 10.68 18.00 10.89
CA ALA A 160 9.64 17.08 10.40
C ALA A 160 8.28 17.78 10.25
N LEU A 161 7.84 18.54 11.24
CA LEU A 161 6.56 19.26 11.20
C LEU A 161 6.55 20.40 10.18
N THR A 162 7.65 21.15 10.06
CA THR A 162 7.80 22.19 9.04
C THR A 162 7.72 21.56 7.64
N TYR A 163 8.44 20.46 7.40
CA TYR A 163 8.38 19.75 6.12
C TYR A 163 6.97 19.27 5.80
N LEU A 164 6.26 18.69 6.77
CA LEU A 164 4.87 18.25 6.61
C LEU A 164 3.94 19.42 6.25
N ASN A 165 4.13 20.60 6.84
CA ASN A 165 3.32 21.78 6.53
C ASN A 165 3.54 22.23 5.08
N CYS A 166 4.80 22.25 4.61
CA CYS A 166 5.13 22.50 3.22
C CYS A 166 4.46 21.48 2.27
N GLN A 167 4.43 20.20 2.65
CA GLN A 167 3.75 19.16 1.85
C GLN A 167 2.23 19.38 1.76
N LYS A 168 1.59 19.85 2.83
CA LYS A 168 0.16 20.20 2.82
C LYS A 168 -0.12 21.34 1.85
N GLU A 169 0.74 22.34 1.79
CA GLU A 169 0.60 23.46 0.86
C GLU A 169 0.68 23.01 -0.60
N LEU A 170 1.64 22.12 -0.92
CA LEU A 170 1.72 21.49 -2.25
C LEU A 170 0.44 20.75 -2.60
N ALA A 171 -0.08 19.95 -1.67
CA ALA A 171 -1.23 19.11 -1.92
C ALA A 171 -2.55 19.88 -2.05
N VAL A 172 -2.74 21.00 -1.35
CA VAL A 172 -3.88 21.91 -1.57
C VAL A 172 -3.91 22.41 -3.02
N LYS A 173 -2.74 22.64 -3.65
CA LYS A 173 -2.68 23.06 -5.06
C LYS A 173 -3.12 21.94 -6.00
N TYR A 174 -2.71 20.68 -5.76
CA TYR A 174 -3.12 19.54 -6.59
C TYR A 174 -4.59 19.14 -6.38
N ALA A 175 -5.12 19.27 -5.15
CA ALA A 175 -6.48 18.88 -4.79
C ALA A 175 -7.55 19.69 -5.54
N ARG A 176 -7.28 20.96 -5.88
CA ARG A 176 -8.20 21.83 -6.66
C ARG A 176 -8.62 21.25 -8.02
N SER A 177 -7.89 20.27 -8.55
CA SER A 177 -8.21 19.63 -9.83
C SER A 177 -9.10 18.39 -9.73
N SER A 178 -9.31 17.85 -8.52
CA SER A 178 -9.96 16.54 -8.35
C SER A 178 -11.06 16.59 -7.30
N LYS A 179 -12.24 16.02 -7.58
CA LYS A 179 -13.35 15.82 -6.62
C LYS A 179 -13.01 14.87 -5.45
N ASN A 180 -11.72 14.64 -5.16
CA ASN A 180 -11.27 13.69 -4.16
C ASN A 180 -11.41 14.28 -2.74
N ASN A 181 -11.68 13.39 -1.78
CA ASN A 181 -11.80 13.73 -0.36
C ASN A 181 -10.41 13.94 0.25
N TYR A 182 -9.83 15.10 -0.03
CA TYR A 182 -8.59 15.55 0.59
C TYR A 182 -8.89 16.16 1.96
N ARG A 183 -8.14 15.75 3.00
CA ARG A 183 -8.26 16.27 4.36
C ARG A 183 -6.89 16.59 4.91
N THR A 184 -6.73 17.80 5.41
CA THR A 184 -5.56 18.23 6.18
C THR A 184 -5.90 18.26 7.64
N TYR A 185 -5.06 17.64 8.46
CA TYR A 185 -5.09 17.75 9.91
C TYR A 185 -3.83 18.49 10.36
N GLU A 186 -3.77 18.87 11.63
CA GLU A 186 -2.61 19.56 12.20
C GLU A 186 -1.32 18.75 12.03
N THR A 187 -1.37 17.43 12.24
CA THR A 187 -0.19 16.55 12.21
C THR A 187 -0.25 15.47 11.13
N SER A 188 -1.18 15.60 10.18
CA SER A 188 -1.26 14.69 9.05
C SER A 188 -1.88 15.29 7.79
N LEU A 189 -1.57 14.64 6.69
CA LEU A 189 -2.14 14.81 5.36
C LEU A 189 -2.84 13.51 4.99
N PHE A 190 -4.07 13.60 4.51
CA PHE A 190 -4.90 12.45 4.21
C PHE A 190 -5.54 12.57 2.83
N TYR A 191 -5.31 11.56 1.99
CA TYR A 191 -5.89 11.43 0.67
C TYR A 191 -6.61 10.09 0.55
N GLN A 192 -7.90 10.12 0.23
CA GLN A 192 -8.71 8.91 0.10
C GLN A 192 -9.41 8.83 -1.24
N THR A 193 -9.34 7.64 -1.83
CA THR A 193 -10.14 7.23 -2.99
C THR A 193 -10.97 5.99 -2.63
N ARG A 194 -11.81 5.52 -3.55
CA ARG A 194 -12.49 4.23 -3.41
C ARG A 194 -11.52 3.03 -3.36
N ARG A 195 -10.32 3.18 -3.95
CA ARG A 195 -9.38 2.08 -4.17
C ARG A 195 -8.28 2.01 -3.11
N TYR A 196 -7.80 3.16 -2.66
CA TYR A 196 -6.73 3.25 -1.67
C TYR A 196 -6.86 4.50 -0.82
N THR A 197 -6.16 4.49 0.32
CA THR A 197 -5.88 5.70 1.11
C THR A 197 -4.39 5.94 1.18
N PHE A 198 -3.96 7.19 1.14
CA PHE A 198 -2.58 7.62 1.30
C PHE A 198 -2.52 8.66 2.42
N LYS A 199 -1.59 8.48 3.35
CA LYS A 199 -1.41 9.36 4.50
C LYS A 199 0.05 9.75 4.62
N ILE A 200 0.28 10.99 5.05
CA ILE A 200 1.58 11.43 5.56
C ILE A 200 1.33 11.97 6.95
N TYR A 201 2.00 11.46 7.97
CA TYR A 201 1.76 11.91 9.33
C TYR A 201 3.03 11.92 10.16
N HIS A 202 3.05 12.81 11.15
CA HIS A 202 4.13 12.89 12.11
C HIS A 202 4.04 11.74 13.12
N LYS A 203 5.02 10.83 13.09
CA LYS A 203 4.95 9.57 13.84
C LYS A 203 5.05 9.79 15.35
N GLY A 204 5.82 10.76 15.81
CA GLY A 204 5.99 11.05 17.24
C GLY A 204 4.71 11.53 17.92
N THR A 205 3.88 12.30 17.21
CA THR A 205 2.57 12.72 17.72
C THR A 205 1.62 11.53 17.83
N GLU A 206 1.57 10.69 16.80
CA GLU A 206 0.72 9.49 16.78
C GLU A 206 1.15 8.49 17.86
N PHE A 207 2.46 8.24 18.00
CA PHE A 207 3.02 7.37 19.03
C PHE A 207 2.69 7.86 20.44
N THR A 208 2.77 9.17 20.70
CA THR A 208 2.40 9.75 22.01
C THR A 208 0.93 9.51 22.33
N ALA A 209 0.05 9.68 21.35
CA ALA A 209 -1.40 9.58 21.54
C ALA A 209 -1.83 8.13 21.80
N ASN A 210 -1.28 7.18 21.04
CA ASN A 210 -1.78 5.81 20.97
C ASN A 210 -0.83 4.81 21.61
N ASP A 211 0.38 4.67 21.06
CA ASP A 211 1.25 3.51 21.34
C ASP A 211 2.05 3.62 22.64
N LYS A 212 2.44 4.84 23.03
CA LYS A 212 3.24 5.10 24.24
C LYS A 212 2.55 4.56 25.49
N LYS A 213 1.22 4.75 25.58
CA LYS A 213 0.40 4.29 26.70
C LYS A 213 0.32 2.76 26.74
N GLU A 214 0.13 2.14 25.58
CA GLU A 214 0.05 0.67 25.49
C GLU A 214 1.39 0.00 25.83
N LEU A 215 2.52 0.52 25.34
CA LEU A 215 3.84 0.01 25.69
C LEU A 215 4.14 0.10 27.19
N ALA A 216 3.72 1.20 27.83
CA ALA A 216 3.89 1.38 29.27
C ALA A 216 3.08 0.33 30.07
N LYS A 217 1.87 -0.04 29.61
CA LYS A 217 1.05 -1.07 30.25
C LYS A 217 1.67 -2.45 30.15
N HIS A 218 2.24 -2.79 28.99
CA HIS A 218 2.79 -4.12 28.73
C HIS A 218 4.21 -4.35 29.30
N LYS A 219 4.82 -3.33 29.94
CA LYS A 219 6.17 -3.39 30.54
C LYS A 219 7.20 -4.08 29.63
N VAL A 220 7.23 -3.68 28.36
CA VAL A 220 8.17 -4.25 27.38
C VAL A 220 9.60 -3.98 27.83
N THR A 221 10.27 -5.01 28.38
CA THR A 221 11.56 -4.85 29.09
C THR A 221 12.70 -4.43 28.17
N ASN A 222 12.57 -4.67 26.87
CA ASN A 222 13.67 -4.51 25.90
C ASN A 222 13.56 -3.22 25.06
N LEU A 223 12.50 -2.42 25.23
CA LEU A 223 12.27 -1.20 24.46
C LEU A 223 12.23 0.03 25.37
N SER A 224 13.19 0.94 25.19
CA SER A 224 13.18 2.23 25.89
C SER A 224 12.15 3.17 25.25
N ILE A 225 11.03 3.38 25.92
CA ILE A 225 9.97 4.31 25.48
C ILE A 225 10.52 5.73 25.18
N PRO A 226 11.40 6.33 26.01
CA PRO A 226 12.01 7.63 25.67
C PRO A 226 12.83 7.61 24.39
N LYS A 227 13.63 6.56 24.14
CA LYS A 227 14.39 6.42 22.88
C LYS A 227 13.47 6.25 21.68
N LEU A 228 12.41 5.45 21.83
CA LEU A 228 11.38 5.28 20.80
C LEU A 228 10.68 6.59 20.48
N GLN A 229 10.28 7.36 21.49
CA GLN A 229 9.68 8.69 21.31
C GLN A 229 10.63 9.63 20.58
N TYR A 230 11.90 9.67 20.99
CA TYR A 230 12.92 10.52 20.36
C TYR A 230 13.06 10.23 18.86
N GLU A 231 13.16 8.95 18.46
CA GLU A 231 13.24 8.62 17.04
C GLU A 231 11.89 8.85 16.33
N ALA A 232 10.75 8.57 16.97
CA ALA A 232 9.42 8.81 16.39
C ALA A 232 9.15 10.30 16.11
N ASP A 233 9.58 11.19 17.01
CA ASP A 233 9.50 12.64 16.84
C ASP A 233 10.31 13.17 15.66
N ARG A 234 11.19 12.36 15.07
CA ARG A 234 11.98 12.71 13.90
C ARG A 234 11.44 12.11 12.60
N ILE A 235 10.28 11.46 12.64
CA ILE A 235 9.76 10.68 11.52
C ILE A 235 8.49 11.30 10.95
N LEU A 236 8.48 11.50 9.63
CA LEU A 236 7.24 11.52 8.85
C LEU A 236 7.02 10.14 8.24
N ARG A 237 5.87 9.54 8.53
CA ARG A 237 5.47 8.27 7.94
C ARG A 237 4.54 8.51 6.77
N TYR A 238 4.94 7.97 5.62
CA TYR A 238 4.08 7.77 4.46
C TYR A 238 3.43 6.40 4.59
N GLU A 239 2.12 6.32 4.44
CA GLU A 239 1.35 5.09 4.58
C GLU A 239 0.32 5.00 3.47
N MET A 240 0.28 3.87 2.75
CA MET A 240 -0.69 3.63 1.71
C MET A 240 -1.41 2.32 1.95
N THR A 241 -2.73 2.40 2.13
CA THR A 241 -3.61 1.25 2.26
C THR A 241 -4.21 0.91 0.91
N PHE A 242 -3.94 -0.30 0.44
CA PHE A 242 -4.57 -0.88 -0.73
C PHE A 242 -5.72 -1.80 -0.32
N ARG A 243 -6.85 -1.67 -1.02
CA ARG A 243 -8.08 -2.43 -0.79
C ARG A 243 -8.34 -3.37 -1.98
N PRO A 244 -9.30 -4.33 -1.87
CA PRO A 244 -9.56 -5.29 -2.95
C PRO A 244 -9.95 -4.61 -4.27
N SER A 245 -10.62 -3.45 -4.20
CA SER A 245 -10.96 -2.65 -5.39
C SER A 245 -9.74 -2.05 -6.11
N TYR A 246 -8.60 -1.89 -5.45
CA TYR A 246 -7.34 -1.54 -6.10
C TYR A 246 -6.68 -2.77 -6.74
N PHE A 247 -6.69 -3.91 -6.04
CA PHE A 247 -6.15 -5.16 -6.57
C PHE A 247 -6.82 -5.54 -7.88
N ASP A 248 -8.17 -5.48 -7.90
CA ASP A 248 -9.00 -5.70 -9.08
C ASP A 248 -8.68 -4.74 -10.22
N TYR A 249 -8.50 -3.45 -9.90
CA TYR A 249 -8.13 -2.44 -10.88
C TYR A 249 -6.77 -2.73 -11.53
N VAL A 250 -5.75 -3.04 -10.73
CA VAL A 250 -4.40 -3.33 -11.22
C VAL A 250 -4.38 -4.61 -12.04
N LEU A 251 -4.98 -5.70 -11.55
CA LEU A 251 -5.02 -6.96 -12.28
C LEU A 251 -5.65 -6.77 -13.66
N LYS A 252 -6.82 -6.12 -13.72
CA LYS A 252 -7.53 -5.89 -14.99
C LYS A 252 -6.75 -4.95 -15.90
N ASN A 253 -6.37 -3.76 -15.42
CA ASN A 253 -5.87 -2.69 -16.31
C ASN A 253 -4.36 -2.75 -16.56
N ASP A 254 -3.57 -3.17 -15.58
CA ASP A 254 -2.10 -3.08 -15.64
C ASP A 254 -1.42 -4.43 -15.95
N ILE A 255 -2.07 -5.56 -15.65
CA ILE A 255 -1.50 -6.90 -15.82
C ILE A 255 -2.14 -7.63 -17.01
N VAL A 256 -3.48 -7.74 -17.05
CA VAL A 256 -4.18 -8.54 -18.08
C VAL A 256 -4.28 -7.80 -19.41
N PHE A 257 -4.71 -6.54 -19.41
CA PHE A 257 -5.01 -5.81 -20.64
C PHE A 257 -3.90 -4.84 -21.09
N LYS A 258 -2.73 -4.85 -20.43
CA LYS A 258 -1.61 -3.99 -20.82
C LYS A 258 -0.72 -4.69 -21.84
N GLU A 259 -0.60 -4.11 -23.03
CA GLU A 259 0.23 -4.63 -24.11
C GLU A 259 1.70 -4.80 -23.67
N GLY A 260 2.32 -5.94 -24.06
CA GLY A 260 3.76 -6.16 -23.95
C GLY A 260 4.26 -6.84 -22.67
N LYS A 261 3.43 -7.11 -21.66
CA LYS A 261 3.82 -7.91 -20.49
C LYS A 261 3.19 -9.30 -20.54
N LYS A 262 4.03 -10.35 -20.57
CA LYS A 262 3.57 -11.73 -20.36
C LYS A 262 3.45 -11.99 -18.87
N SER A 263 2.25 -12.31 -18.42
CA SER A 263 1.93 -12.84 -17.09
C SER A 263 1.17 -14.17 -17.22
N SER A 264 1.06 -14.94 -16.13
CA SER A 264 0.26 -16.17 -16.13
C SER A 264 -1.19 -15.91 -16.58
N TYR A 265 -1.76 -14.78 -16.17
CA TYR A 265 -3.09 -14.36 -16.59
C TYR A 265 -3.16 -14.08 -18.09
N THR A 266 -2.21 -13.34 -18.67
CA THR A 266 -2.25 -13.06 -20.11
C THR A 266 -2.20 -14.33 -20.93
N ASP A 267 -1.46 -15.35 -20.48
CA ASP A 267 -1.41 -16.64 -21.17
C ASP A 267 -2.73 -17.41 -21.07
N VAL A 268 -3.39 -17.37 -19.90
CA VAL A 268 -4.75 -17.93 -19.74
C VAL A 268 -5.76 -17.19 -20.63
N PHE A 269 -5.77 -15.86 -20.60
CA PHE A 269 -6.65 -15.04 -21.44
C PHE A 269 -6.38 -15.22 -22.93
N THR A 270 -5.11 -15.30 -23.34
CA THR A 270 -4.73 -15.54 -24.74
C THR A 270 -5.19 -16.92 -25.19
N ARG A 271 -5.07 -17.96 -24.35
CA ARG A 271 -5.62 -19.28 -24.63
C ARG A 271 -7.14 -19.24 -24.76
N MET A 272 -7.84 -18.56 -23.83
CA MET A 272 -9.30 -18.38 -23.89
C MET A 272 -9.74 -17.68 -25.19
N LEU A 273 -9.06 -16.60 -25.58
CA LEU A 273 -9.36 -15.86 -26.82
C LEU A 273 -9.15 -16.71 -28.07
N ARG A 274 -8.16 -17.62 -28.08
CA ARG A 274 -7.92 -18.52 -29.23
C ARG A 274 -9.02 -19.55 -29.43
N HIS A 275 -9.73 -19.95 -28.37
CA HIS A 275 -10.80 -20.93 -28.49
C HIS A 275 -12.09 -20.38 -29.10
N ASN A 276 -12.20 -19.04 -29.27
CA ASN A 276 -13.29 -18.34 -29.99
C ASN A 276 -14.71 -18.88 -29.72
N ASN A 277 -14.97 -19.35 -28.50
CA ASN A 277 -16.25 -19.94 -28.12
C ASN A 277 -17.04 -19.02 -27.17
N VAL A 278 -18.35 -19.22 -27.13
CA VAL A 278 -19.29 -18.43 -26.31
C VAL A 278 -18.89 -18.45 -24.82
N THR A 279 -18.35 -19.57 -24.35
CA THR A 279 -17.90 -19.74 -22.96
C THR A 279 -16.74 -18.79 -22.63
N ALA A 280 -15.72 -18.68 -23.48
CA ALA A 280 -14.59 -17.79 -23.26
C ALA A 280 -15.02 -16.31 -23.17
N SER A 281 -15.97 -15.89 -24.02
CA SER A 281 -16.54 -14.54 -23.96
C SER A 281 -17.26 -14.29 -22.62
N LYS A 282 -18.08 -15.26 -22.17
CA LYS A 282 -18.76 -15.19 -20.86
C LYS A 282 -17.75 -15.12 -19.69
N VAL A 283 -16.64 -15.86 -19.75
CA VAL A 283 -15.55 -15.78 -18.74
C VAL A 283 -14.98 -14.38 -18.69
N ILE A 284 -14.59 -13.82 -19.85
CA ILE A 284 -13.98 -12.49 -19.94
C ILE A 284 -14.94 -11.42 -19.41
N ASP A 285 -16.21 -11.49 -19.77
CA ASP A 285 -17.22 -10.53 -19.31
C ASP A 285 -17.53 -10.67 -17.82
N SER A 286 -17.56 -11.90 -17.29
CA SER A 286 -17.71 -12.16 -15.85
C SER A 286 -16.52 -11.58 -15.09
N PHE A 287 -15.30 -11.87 -15.55
CA PHE A 287 -14.05 -11.38 -14.98
C PHE A 287 -14.01 -9.84 -14.95
N LYS A 288 -14.36 -9.17 -16.05
CA LYS A 288 -14.38 -7.70 -16.10
C LYS A 288 -15.38 -7.09 -15.11
N ARG A 289 -16.58 -7.67 -15.01
CA ARG A 289 -17.70 -7.07 -14.25
C ARG A 289 -17.65 -7.36 -12.75
N LYS A 290 -17.23 -8.54 -12.35
CA LYS A 290 -17.26 -8.97 -10.94
C LYS A 290 -15.99 -8.57 -10.21
N GLN A 291 -16.13 -8.32 -8.92
CA GLN A 291 -15.00 -8.07 -8.03
C GLN A 291 -14.36 -9.41 -7.66
N LEU A 292 -13.04 -9.48 -7.77
CA LEU A 292 -12.28 -10.68 -7.44
C LEU A 292 -11.83 -10.67 -5.97
N SER A 293 -11.73 -11.86 -5.38
CA SER A 293 -11.05 -12.14 -4.12
C SER A 293 -9.61 -12.59 -4.41
N PHE A 294 -8.64 -12.13 -3.63
CA PHE A 294 -7.22 -12.28 -3.94
C PHE A 294 -6.52 -13.23 -2.97
N TYR A 295 -6.30 -14.47 -3.38
CA TYR A 295 -5.71 -15.53 -2.57
C TYR A 295 -4.20 -15.64 -2.75
N LEU A 296 -3.47 -16.20 -1.78
CA LEU A 296 -2.03 -16.44 -1.94
C LEU A 296 -1.72 -17.48 -3.03
N LYS A 297 -2.66 -18.37 -3.31
CA LYS A 297 -2.66 -19.31 -4.43
C LYS A 297 -4.09 -19.43 -4.96
N SER A 298 -4.28 -19.53 -6.27
CA SER A 298 -5.60 -19.74 -6.85
C SER A 298 -5.56 -20.67 -8.07
N LEU A 299 -6.73 -20.98 -8.63
CA LEU A 299 -6.85 -21.75 -9.87
C LEU A 299 -6.10 -21.12 -11.06
N TRP A 300 -5.79 -19.82 -11.02
CA TRP A 300 -5.02 -19.16 -12.06
C TRP A 300 -3.53 -19.56 -12.09
N ASP A 301 -3.04 -20.21 -11.02
CA ASP A 301 -1.65 -20.69 -10.94
C ASP A 301 -1.49 -22.11 -11.50
N VAL A 302 -2.59 -22.80 -11.80
CA VAL A 302 -2.60 -24.16 -12.33
C VAL A 302 -3.27 -24.21 -13.70
N PRO A 303 -2.80 -25.05 -14.64
CA PRO A 303 -3.55 -25.31 -15.87
C PRO A 303 -4.88 -25.98 -15.52
N VAL A 304 -6.00 -25.33 -15.82
CA VAL A 304 -7.34 -25.89 -15.61
C VAL A 304 -7.88 -26.39 -16.95
N SER A 305 -8.48 -27.58 -16.95
CA SER A 305 -9.11 -28.20 -18.13
C SER A 305 -10.49 -27.63 -18.43
N ASP A 306 -11.25 -27.23 -17.41
CA ASP A 306 -12.59 -26.64 -17.54
C ASP A 306 -12.61 -25.13 -17.29
N LEU A 307 -12.98 -24.36 -18.31
CA LEU A 307 -13.06 -22.90 -18.23
C LEU A 307 -14.20 -22.40 -17.35
N ASN A 308 -15.25 -23.21 -17.13
CA ASN A 308 -16.39 -22.80 -16.29
C ASN A 308 -15.97 -22.59 -14.83
N GLN A 309 -14.94 -23.31 -14.37
CA GLN A 309 -14.38 -23.13 -13.03
C GLN A 309 -13.86 -21.71 -12.80
N TYR A 310 -13.38 -20.99 -13.84
CA TYR A 310 -13.00 -19.58 -13.71
C TYR A 310 -14.20 -18.63 -13.66
N ILE A 311 -15.34 -19.02 -14.26
CA ILE A 311 -16.58 -18.24 -14.20
C ILE A 311 -17.16 -18.31 -12.79
N GLU A 312 -17.14 -19.49 -12.20
CA GLU A 312 -17.72 -19.78 -10.88
C GLU A 312 -16.81 -19.25 -9.76
N ASN A 313 -15.50 -19.44 -9.89
CA ASN A 313 -14.53 -19.00 -8.90
C ASN A 313 -14.09 -17.56 -9.18
N HIS A 314 -14.71 -16.60 -8.50
CA HIS A 314 -14.32 -15.17 -8.51
C HIS A 314 -13.04 -14.91 -7.71
N GLN A 315 -12.04 -15.76 -7.89
CA GLN A 315 -10.78 -15.74 -7.18
C GLN A 315 -9.66 -15.34 -8.14
N ALA A 316 -8.61 -14.76 -7.61
CA ALA A 316 -7.36 -14.42 -8.30
C ALA A 316 -6.19 -14.64 -7.34
N THR A 317 -5.00 -14.88 -7.86
CA THR A 317 -3.76 -14.95 -7.08
C THR A 317 -3.20 -13.55 -6.80
N PHE A 318 -2.91 -13.28 -5.53
CA PHE A 318 -2.10 -12.16 -5.07
C PHE A 318 -0.60 -12.47 -5.32
N ASN A 319 -0.18 -12.32 -6.56
CA ASN A 319 1.17 -12.68 -7.01
C ASN A 319 2.16 -11.50 -6.94
N ASN A 320 3.41 -11.77 -7.33
CA ASN A 320 4.48 -10.77 -7.34
C ASN A 320 4.21 -9.60 -8.32
N ASP A 321 3.57 -9.83 -9.46
CA ASP A 321 3.26 -8.77 -10.43
C ASP A 321 2.27 -7.75 -9.86
N LEU A 322 1.22 -8.26 -9.19
CA LEU A 322 0.25 -7.41 -8.50
C LEU A 322 0.93 -6.60 -7.39
N PHE A 323 1.77 -7.26 -6.59
CA PHE A 323 2.54 -6.60 -5.55
C PHE A 323 3.49 -5.53 -6.12
N PHE A 324 4.20 -5.82 -7.21
CA PHE A 324 5.08 -4.89 -7.90
C PHE A 324 4.33 -3.63 -8.35
N CYS A 325 3.16 -3.77 -8.97
CA CYS A 325 2.35 -2.62 -9.37
C CYS A 325 1.88 -1.77 -8.17
N MET A 326 1.60 -2.39 -7.02
CA MET A 326 1.29 -1.68 -5.78
C MET A 326 2.52 -0.95 -5.23
N TYR A 327 3.68 -1.61 -5.24
CA TYR A 327 4.97 -1.07 -4.82
C TYR A 327 5.34 0.18 -5.63
N GLU A 328 5.28 0.10 -6.95
CA GLU A 328 5.52 1.22 -7.87
C GLU A 328 4.55 2.37 -7.62
N ARG A 329 3.27 2.07 -7.40
CA ARG A 329 2.28 3.09 -7.07
C ARG A 329 2.60 3.79 -5.76
N PHE A 330 2.99 3.03 -4.75
CA PHE A 330 3.37 3.56 -3.44
C PHE A 330 4.54 4.53 -3.58
N TRP A 331 5.63 4.13 -4.23
CA TRP A 331 6.79 4.99 -4.40
C TRP A 331 6.53 6.19 -5.27
N LYS A 332 5.76 6.03 -6.35
CA LYS A 332 5.29 7.19 -7.13
C LYS A 332 4.55 8.20 -6.24
N LYS A 333 3.70 7.71 -5.33
CA LYS A 333 3.01 8.58 -4.36
C LYS A 333 3.96 9.18 -3.33
N VAL A 334 4.98 8.49 -2.85
CA VAL A 334 6.00 9.09 -1.98
C VAL A 334 6.73 10.22 -2.71
N GLN A 335 7.12 9.99 -3.97
CA GLN A 335 7.81 10.96 -4.82
C GLN A 335 6.94 12.19 -5.15
N ASP A 336 5.65 11.99 -5.45
CA ASP A 336 4.69 13.09 -5.70
C ASP A 336 4.65 14.13 -4.55
N TYR A 337 5.03 13.75 -3.33
CA TYR A 337 4.99 14.60 -2.14
C TYR A 337 6.38 14.98 -1.61
N GLN A 338 7.47 14.56 -2.24
CA GLN A 338 8.79 15.07 -1.86
C GLN A 338 8.87 16.57 -2.18
N LEU A 339 9.35 17.36 -1.23
CA LEU A 339 9.72 18.75 -1.51
C LEU A 339 10.94 18.72 -2.42
N ASN A 340 10.88 19.43 -3.54
CA ASN A 340 12.02 19.50 -4.46
C ASN A 340 13.17 20.23 -3.79
N ILE A 341 14.36 19.66 -3.89
CA ILE A 341 15.59 20.42 -3.67
C ILE A 341 15.71 21.40 -4.86
N PRO A 342 15.98 22.69 -4.62
CA PRO A 342 16.31 23.61 -5.70
C PRO A 342 17.46 23.01 -6.52
N MET A 343 17.22 22.83 -7.82
CA MET A 343 18.25 22.32 -8.73
C MET A 343 19.35 23.35 -8.88
N THR A 344 20.60 22.93 -8.81
CA THR A 344 21.70 23.83 -9.20
C THR A 344 21.60 24.13 -10.70
N PRO A 345 22.19 25.23 -11.18
CA PRO A 345 22.27 25.50 -12.62
C PRO A 345 22.88 24.32 -13.41
N TYR A 346 23.79 23.57 -12.79
CA TYR A 346 24.40 22.38 -13.37
C TYR A 346 23.40 21.22 -13.51
N ASP A 347 22.59 20.96 -12.48
CA ASP A 347 21.57 19.89 -12.51
C ASP A 347 20.50 20.18 -13.58
N VAL A 348 20.09 21.44 -13.69
CA VAL A 348 19.17 21.90 -14.74
C VAL A 348 19.77 21.64 -16.13
N LEU A 349 21.03 22.02 -16.32
CA LEU A 349 21.73 21.83 -17.60
C LEU A 349 21.85 20.34 -17.94
N ALA A 350 22.20 19.50 -16.96
CA ALA A 350 22.31 18.05 -17.14
C ALA A 350 20.97 17.43 -17.61
N LYS A 351 19.85 17.81 -16.98
CA LYS A 351 18.50 17.35 -17.38
C LYS A 351 18.12 17.78 -18.80
N ILE A 352 18.44 19.02 -19.17
CA ILE A 352 18.19 19.51 -20.53
C ILE A 352 19.01 18.69 -21.54
N ASN A 353 20.28 18.43 -21.25
CA ASN A 353 21.15 17.65 -22.12
C ASN A 353 20.69 16.19 -22.25
N GLU A 354 20.28 15.54 -21.16
CA GLU A 354 19.74 14.18 -21.16
C GLU A 354 18.47 14.10 -22.02
N HIS A 355 17.53 15.03 -21.82
CA HIS A 355 16.30 15.09 -22.62
C HIS A 355 16.61 15.27 -24.11
N ASN A 356 17.56 16.14 -24.44
CA ASN A 356 17.97 16.39 -25.81
C ASN A 356 18.64 15.16 -26.44
N GLY A 357 19.50 14.45 -25.69
CA GLY A 357 20.11 13.20 -26.14
C GLY A 357 19.06 12.12 -26.44
N PHE A 358 18.01 12.02 -25.62
CA PHE A 358 16.89 11.11 -25.88
C PHE A 358 16.10 11.50 -27.13
N VAL A 359 15.81 12.79 -27.31
CA VAL A 359 15.11 13.31 -28.50
C VAL A 359 15.93 13.08 -29.76
N ASP A 360 17.24 13.34 -29.72
CA ASP A 360 18.14 13.12 -30.86
C ASP A 360 18.20 11.64 -31.24
N THR A 361 18.31 10.75 -30.26
CA THR A 361 18.26 9.29 -30.49
C THR A 361 16.94 8.90 -31.16
N LYS A 362 15.81 9.38 -30.64
CA LYS A 362 14.48 9.11 -31.24
C LYS A 362 14.36 9.67 -32.66
N ASN A 363 14.91 10.84 -32.92
CA ASN A 363 14.89 11.51 -34.22
C ASN A 363 15.76 10.77 -35.25
N GLN A 364 16.90 10.22 -34.83
CA GLN A 364 17.74 9.35 -35.66
C GLN A 364 16.96 8.11 -36.12
N PHE A 365 16.25 7.44 -35.21
CA PHE A 365 15.38 6.31 -35.56
C PHE A 365 14.21 6.71 -36.48
N ALA A 366 13.69 7.93 -36.34
CA ALA A 366 12.57 8.43 -37.16
C ALA A 366 13.00 9.08 -38.49
N ALA A 367 14.29 9.06 -38.84
CA ALA A 367 14.87 9.74 -40.01
C ALA A 367 14.51 11.25 -40.11
N LYS A 368 14.17 11.91 -38.99
CA LYS A 368 13.83 13.34 -38.94
C LYS A 368 15.05 14.14 -38.49
N LYS A 369 15.62 14.96 -39.38
CA LYS A 369 16.64 15.95 -39.02
C LYS A 369 15.97 17.22 -38.46
N GLN A 370 15.60 17.20 -37.18
CA GLN A 370 15.34 18.44 -36.43
C GLN A 370 16.48 18.66 -35.45
N LYS A 371 17.41 19.56 -35.78
CA LYS A 371 18.35 20.11 -34.79
C LYS A 371 17.59 21.14 -33.96
N GLN A 372 17.54 20.96 -32.64
CA GLN A 372 17.07 22.02 -31.75
C GLN A 372 17.93 23.27 -31.93
N SER A 373 17.30 24.45 -31.89
CA SER A 373 18.06 25.69 -32.01
C SER A 373 18.73 26.04 -30.68
N PRO A 374 19.97 26.60 -30.69
CA PRO A 374 20.64 27.07 -29.47
C PRO A 374 19.81 28.07 -28.64
N LYS A 375 18.91 28.82 -29.30
CA LYS A 375 18.00 29.76 -28.64
C LYS A 375 16.96 29.07 -27.75
N GLU A 376 16.52 27.87 -28.12
CA GLU A 376 15.56 27.10 -27.31
C GLU A 376 16.21 26.53 -26.05
N HIS A 377 17.48 26.12 -26.15
CA HIS A 377 18.29 25.64 -25.02
C HIS A 377 18.48 26.74 -23.96
N ASN A 378 18.94 27.93 -24.36
CA ASN A 378 19.15 29.04 -23.42
C ASN A 378 17.84 29.52 -22.78
N ARG A 379 16.74 29.53 -23.56
CA ARG A 379 15.41 29.85 -23.03
C ARG A 379 14.99 28.86 -21.94
N LEU A 380 15.17 27.56 -22.18
CA LEU A 380 14.84 26.51 -21.22
C LEU A 380 15.69 26.61 -19.95
N LEU A 381 16.99 26.87 -20.10
CA LEU A 381 17.90 27.06 -18.98
C LEU A 381 17.47 28.24 -18.09
N ILE A 382 17.24 29.42 -18.68
CA ILE A 382 16.79 30.61 -17.94
C ILE A 382 15.47 30.34 -17.22
N LEU A 383 14.50 29.75 -17.92
CA LEU A 383 13.20 29.45 -17.37
C LEU A 383 13.29 28.45 -16.20
N ALA A 384 14.11 27.43 -16.34
CA ALA A 384 14.32 26.43 -15.31
C ALA A 384 15.08 27.00 -14.10
N MET A 385 16.01 27.94 -14.30
CA MET A 385 16.63 28.68 -13.19
C MET A 385 15.60 29.56 -12.48
N LEU A 386 14.77 30.31 -13.23
CA LEU A 386 13.71 31.13 -12.65
C LEU A 386 12.74 30.27 -11.82
N SER A 387 12.38 29.09 -12.30
CA SER A 387 11.49 28.19 -11.55
C SER A 387 12.06 27.68 -10.23
N GLN A 388 13.38 27.77 -10.02
CA GLN A 388 14.01 27.43 -8.73
C GLN A 388 13.92 28.55 -7.70
N TYR A 389 13.65 29.79 -8.12
CA TYR A 389 13.67 30.95 -7.22
C TYR A 389 12.34 31.69 -7.13
N MET A 390 11.43 31.48 -8.07
CA MET A 390 10.08 32.06 -8.05
C MET A 390 9.01 31.07 -8.52
N ASP A 391 7.77 31.26 -8.05
CA ASP A 391 6.62 30.56 -8.62
C ASP A 391 6.44 31.01 -10.08
N VAL A 392 6.61 30.08 -11.02
CA VAL A 392 6.56 30.39 -12.46
C VAL A 392 5.18 30.89 -12.88
N GLU A 393 4.10 30.56 -12.14
CA GLU A 393 2.77 31.14 -12.41
C GLU A 393 2.76 32.68 -12.33
N ASN A 394 3.68 33.29 -11.59
CA ASN A 394 3.83 34.74 -11.57
C ASN A 394 4.28 35.29 -12.94
N LEU A 395 4.99 34.51 -13.75
CA LEU A 395 5.39 34.89 -15.11
C LEU A 395 4.21 34.98 -16.08
N LYS A 396 3.06 34.38 -15.74
CA LYS A 396 1.85 34.40 -16.59
C LYS A 396 1.36 35.83 -16.87
N LYS A 397 1.65 36.78 -15.98
CA LYS A 397 1.29 38.20 -16.16
C LYS A 397 2.19 38.93 -17.16
N TYR A 398 3.40 38.42 -17.38
CA TYR A 398 4.45 39.07 -18.19
C TYR A 398 4.66 38.38 -19.54
N LEU A 399 3.99 37.26 -19.79
CA LEU A 399 4.18 36.44 -20.97
C LEU A 399 2.85 36.21 -21.71
N PRO A 400 2.87 36.13 -23.05
CA PRO A 400 1.71 35.66 -23.80
C PRO A 400 1.27 34.28 -23.30
N LYS A 401 -0.05 34.10 -23.17
CA LYS A 401 -0.65 32.88 -22.61
C LYS A 401 -0.14 31.60 -23.30
N SER A 402 -0.07 31.61 -24.64
CA SER A 402 0.46 30.49 -25.44
C SER A 402 1.92 30.18 -25.12
N SER A 403 2.78 31.20 -25.05
CA SER A 403 4.19 31.07 -24.69
C SER A 403 4.37 30.52 -23.29
N PHE A 404 3.61 31.02 -22.31
CA PHE A 404 3.63 30.53 -20.93
C PHE A 404 3.29 29.03 -20.85
N PHE A 405 2.17 28.61 -21.45
CA PHE A 405 1.78 27.20 -21.41
C PHE A 405 2.72 26.27 -22.17
N ARG A 406 3.33 26.75 -23.27
CA ARG A 406 4.39 26.00 -23.97
C ARG A 406 5.60 25.79 -23.06
N MET A 407 6.08 26.86 -22.43
CA MET A 407 7.21 26.81 -21.50
C MET A 407 6.94 25.92 -20.28
N LYS A 408 5.74 26.02 -19.71
CA LYS A 408 5.24 25.10 -18.67
C LYS A 408 5.28 23.64 -19.11
N ALA A 409 4.83 23.34 -20.33
CA ALA A 409 4.87 21.98 -20.87
C ALA A 409 6.31 21.48 -21.09
N GLU A 410 7.24 22.36 -21.49
CA GLU A 410 8.66 22.02 -21.64
C GLU A 410 9.32 21.71 -20.29
N LEU A 411 9.11 22.54 -19.25
CA LEU A 411 9.62 22.25 -17.90
C LEU A 411 9.09 20.92 -17.36
N ASN A 412 7.79 20.65 -17.56
CA ASN A 412 7.18 19.38 -17.15
C ASN A 412 7.82 18.18 -17.87
N LYS A 413 8.18 18.31 -19.15
CA LYS A 413 8.89 17.27 -19.90
C LYS A 413 10.30 17.02 -19.37
N LEU A 414 10.95 18.06 -18.86
CA LEU A 414 12.26 17.97 -18.20
C LEU A 414 12.15 17.46 -16.75
N GLY A 415 10.93 17.29 -16.22
CA GLY A 415 10.71 16.97 -14.82
C GLY A 415 11.23 18.06 -13.88
N ILE A 416 11.15 19.32 -14.30
CA ILE A 416 11.48 20.49 -13.49
C ILE A 416 10.15 21.05 -12.98
N ASN A 417 9.98 21.03 -11.66
CA ASN A 417 8.76 21.55 -11.06
C ASN A 417 8.72 23.08 -11.18
N MET A 418 7.54 23.63 -11.44
CA MET A 418 7.30 25.06 -11.59
C MET A 418 7.11 25.79 -10.27
N TYR A 419 6.99 25.04 -9.18
CA TYR A 419 6.78 25.57 -7.86
C TYR A 419 8.11 25.61 -7.13
N ASN A 420 8.62 26.82 -6.92
CA ASN A 420 9.66 27.02 -5.94
C ASN A 420 9.04 26.91 -4.55
N ASN A 421 9.41 25.86 -3.85
CA ASN A 421 9.24 25.75 -2.42
C ASN A 421 10.62 26.06 -1.83
N ASN A 422 10.90 27.35 -1.64
CA ASN A 422 12.19 27.88 -1.19
C ASN A 422 12.41 27.50 0.30
N HIS A 423 12.46 26.22 0.58
CA HIS A 423 12.59 25.68 1.92
C HIS A 423 14.03 25.26 2.13
N THR A 424 14.58 25.68 3.26
CA THR A 424 15.94 25.35 3.70
C THR A 424 16.08 23.89 4.16
N ILE A 425 14.99 23.12 4.14
CA ILE A 425 15.00 21.73 4.56
C ILE A 425 15.41 20.87 3.35
N PRO A 426 16.60 20.26 3.35
CA PRO A 426 17.00 19.36 2.28
C PRO A 426 16.01 18.19 2.21
N ALA A 427 15.69 17.73 1.00
CA ALA A 427 14.85 16.54 0.86
C ALA A 427 15.62 15.34 1.43
N PRO A 428 15.10 14.66 2.46
CA PRO A 428 15.75 13.48 2.98
C PRO A 428 15.81 12.39 1.91
N PRO A 429 16.86 11.55 1.89
CA PRO A 429 16.99 10.47 0.92
C PRO A 429 15.78 9.53 1.00
N THR A 430 15.26 9.11 -0.15
CA THR A 430 14.13 8.16 -0.24
C THR A 430 14.60 6.72 -0.36
N ASP A 431 15.45 6.29 0.57
CA ASP A 431 15.95 4.93 0.67
C ASP A 431 15.88 4.43 2.13
N TYR A 432 16.33 3.20 2.39
CA TYR A 432 16.42 2.64 3.74
C TYR A 432 17.82 2.75 4.38
N LEU A 433 18.77 3.48 3.81
CA LEU A 433 20.13 3.58 4.39
C LEU A 433 20.09 4.26 5.75
N GLU A 434 19.40 5.39 5.85
CA GLU A 434 19.26 6.11 7.12
C GLU A 434 18.48 5.27 8.14
N TYR A 435 17.41 4.59 7.70
CA TYR A 435 16.68 3.64 8.53
C TYR A 435 17.61 2.56 9.12
N LYS A 436 18.44 1.93 8.28
CA LYS A 436 19.37 0.88 8.71
C LYS A 436 20.46 1.42 9.63
N TYR A 437 20.97 2.61 9.36
CA TYR A 437 21.94 3.26 10.24
C TYR A 437 21.36 3.52 11.63
N ILE A 438 20.16 4.09 11.71
CA ILE A 438 19.49 4.42 12.97
C ILE A 438 19.10 3.15 13.72
N PHE A 439 18.45 2.19 13.05
CA PHE A 439 17.84 1.04 13.74
C PHE A 439 18.71 -0.21 13.75
N GLY A 440 19.60 -0.42 12.78
CA GLY A 440 20.55 -1.53 12.76
C GLY A 440 21.61 -1.41 13.85
N ASN A 441 22.16 -0.21 14.04
CA ASN A 441 23.23 0.00 15.02
C ASN A 441 22.72 0.26 16.45
N LYS A 442 21.61 0.99 16.62
CA LYS A 442 21.20 1.47 17.96
C LYS A 442 20.30 0.51 18.74
N PHE A 443 19.55 -0.35 18.07
CA PHE A 443 18.53 -1.17 18.73
C PHE A 443 18.95 -2.63 18.96
N ASN A 444 20.19 -3.00 18.60
CA ASN A 444 20.67 -4.39 18.68
C ASN A 444 19.57 -5.36 18.25
N LEU A 445 18.93 -5.07 17.11
CA LEU A 445 18.05 -6.01 16.46
C LEU A 445 18.94 -7.15 15.98
N THR A 446 19.30 -8.07 16.89
CA THR A 446 19.84 -9.37 16.53
C THR A 446 18.83 -9.95 15.56
N LEU A 447 19.22 -9.94 14.28
CA LEU A 447 18.51 -10.59 13.19
C LEU A 447 18.33 -12.05 13.60
N LYS A 448 17.17 -12.38 14.16
CA LYS A 448 16.77 -13.76 14.45
C LYS A 448 16.25 -14.42 13.19
#